data_AF-A0A6P0KB97-F1
#
_entry.id   AF-A0A6P0KB97-F1
#
_cell.length_a   1.000
_cell.length_b   1.000
_cell.length_c   1.000
_cell.angle_alpha   90.00
_cell.angle_beta   90.00
_cell.angle_gamma   90.00
#
_symmetry.space_group_name_H-M   'P 1'
#
loop_
_entity.id
_entity.type
_entity.pdbx_description
1 polymer ?
#
loop_
_entity_poly.entity_id
_entity_poly.type
_entity_poly.pdbx_seq_one_letter_code
_entity_poly.pdbx_strand_id
1 'polypeptide(L)'
;MQSQDRMPLLEALTTSAQRYHAPFYAPGHKQGQGIPQPLAELLGMSVFRADLPELPELDNLFAPAGVIQEAQQLAATAFGAKQTWFLVNGSTCGVMAAILATCGVGDKILLPRNIHQSAIAGLVLSGAIPVFINPEYDPSTDLAGSVTPAAVAAALAKHPDTKAAMVVYPTYHGVCGNLEAIAELVHQHHIPLLVDEAHGAHLSFHPDLPASALSAGADLTIQSTHKVLGAMTQASMLHIQTQQVDAQRLSKALQLLQSTSPSYLLLASLDAARQQMALYGEQLMSRTLQLADDARDRINRISGLSVLEFDHTHGFYDLDRTRLTVRVSGLGLSGFEADEILHQQLGVTAELPTSEHLTFILSLGNTQADIDKLVQSFTTISNEYYPAQQPTAWQELLQSWKAHFLYIHPSSFTICPYLSPRQAFFAPTETLSVNHALDHICAELICPYPPGIPALMPGEIIAPAAIEYLQQVLALGGSITGCSDPTLKTIKVVSC
;
A
#
# COMPACT_ATOMS: atom_id res chain seq x y z
N MET A 1 13.39 -18.56 23.00
CA MET A 1 13.10 -18.01 21.67
C MET A 1 13.59 -19.03 20.65
N GLN A 2 12.79 -19.41 19.65
CA GLN A 2 13.23 -20.36 18.61
C GLN A 2 14.38 -19.72 17.80
N SER A 3 15.37 -20.51 17.37
CA SER A 3 16.44 -20.01 16.50
C SER A 3 15.85 -19.55 15.16
N GLN A 4 16.34 -18.43 14.64
CA GLN A 4 15.89 -17.81 13.39
C GLN A 4 16.72 -18.24 12.18
N ASP A 5 17.70 -19.13 12.36
CA ASP A 5 18.71 -19.47 11.35
C ASP A 5 18.15 -20.26 10.16
N ARG A 6 17.05 -21.00 10.40
CA ARG A 6 16.43 -21.92 9.46
C ARG A 6 15.55 -21.18 8.46
N MET A 7 15.41 -21.75 7.27
CA MET A 7 14.37 -21.38 6.29
C MET A 7 13.60 -22.65 5.92
N PRO A 8 12.70 -23.14 6.81
CA PRO A 8 12.10 -24.47 6.69
C PRO A 8 11.47 -24.72 5.31
N LEU A 9 10.79 -23.72 4.76
CA LEU A 9 10.09 -23.84 3.49
C LEU A 9 11.04 -23.74 2.31
N LEU A 10 11.98 -22.80 2.31
CA LEU A 10 12.96 -22.69 1.23
C LEU A 10 13.88 -23.93 1.16
N GLU A 11 14.30 -24.45 2.32
CA GLU A 11 15.12 -25.65 2.40
C GLU A 11 14.37 -26.90 1.87
N ALA A 12 13.10 -27.05 2.26
CA ALA A 12 12.25 -28.14 1.78
C ALA A 12 11.96 -28.02 0.28
N LEU A 13 11.73 -26.80 -0.22
CA LEU A 13 11.54 -26.53 -1.64
C LEU A 13 12.80 -26.86 -2.43
N THR A 14 13.97 -26.45 -1.94
CA THR A 14 15.26 -26.75 -2.56
C THR A 14 15.49 -28.25 -2.68
N THR A 15 15.24 -28.99 -1.60
CA THR A 15 15.37 -30.44 -1.56
C THR A 15 14.40 -31.11 -2.53
N SER A 16 13.13 -30.69 -2.53
CA SER A 16 12.08 -31.22 -3.41
C SER A 16 12.36 -30.95 -4.89
N ALA A 17 12.88 -29.76 -5.22
CA ALA A 17 13.24 -29.37 -6.59
C ALA A 17 14.40 -30.19 -7.17
N GLN A 18 15.28 -30.73 -6.32
CA GLN A 18 16.43 -31.56 -6.72
C GLN A 18 16.10 -33.06 -6.74
N ARG A 19 15.00 -33.46 -6.11
CA ARG A 19 14.62 -34.88 -5.99
C ARG A 19 14.10 -35.41 -7.32
N TYR A 20 14.80 -36.41 -7.86
CA TYR A 20 14.32 -37.15 -9.01
C TYR A 20 13.07 -37.96 -8.67
N HIS A 21 12.02 -37.77 -9.46
CA HIS A 21 10.84 -38.61 -9.50
C HIS A 21 10.14 -38.37 -10.85
N ALA A 22 9.18 -39.23 -11.21
CA ALA A 22 8.35 -39.01 -12.40
C ALA A 22 7.16 -38.08 -12.04
N PRO A 23 7.10 -36.84 -12.56
CA PRO A 23 6.07 -35.89 -12.15
C PRO A 23 4.75 -36.14 -12.89
N PHE A 24 3.79 -36.76 -12.20
CA PHE A 24 2.40 -36.95 -12.67
C PHE A 24 1.41 -35.96 -12.03
N TYR A 25 1.91 -34.94 -11.35
CA TYR A 25 1.13 -33.86 -10.71
C TYR A 25 1.19 -32.55 -11.50
N ALA A 26 0.40 -31.52 -11.13
CA ALA A 26 0.55 -30.15 -11.66
C ALA A 26 1.81 -29.45 -11.10
N PRO A 27 2.45 -28.47 -11.77
CA PRO A 27 2.01 -27.82 -13.01
C PRO A 27 2.24 -28.65 -14.28
N GLY A 28 1.70 -28.18 -15.41
CA GLY A 28 1.82 -28.84 -16.71
C GLY A 28 3.25 -28.90 -17.25
N HIS A 29 4.11 -27.95 -16.90
CA HIS A 29 5.49 -27.88 -17.43
C HIS A 29 6.44 -28.93 -16.84
N LYS A 30 6.02 -29.74 -15.85
CA LYS A 30 6.80 -30.86 -15.30
C LYS A 30 8.23 -30.49 -14.94
N GLN A 31 8.39 -29.58 -13.98
CA GLN A 31 9.69 -29.08 -13.53
C GLN A 31 10.52 -28.38 -14.65
N GLY A 32 9.82 -27.89 -15.69
CA GLY A 32 10.41 -27.10 -16.76
C GLY A 32 10.59 -27.84 -18.08
N GLN A 33 10.35 -29.16 -18.14
CA GLN A 33 10.43 -29.94 -19.38
C GLN A 33 9.46 -29.46 -20.48
N GLY A 34 8.29 -29.00 -20.08
CA GLY A 34 7.26 -28.47 -20.98
C GLY A 34 7.23 -26.95 -21.09
N ILE A 35 8.24 -26.24 -20.59
CA ILE A 35 8.27 -24.77 -20.63
C ILE A 35 8.78 -24.28 -22.00
N PRO A 36 8.26 -23.17 -22.55
CA PRO A 36 8.84 -22.56 -23.74
C PRO A 36 10.29 -22.12 -23.51
N GLN A 37 11.17 -22.43 -24.47
CA GLN A 37 12.60 -22.12 -24.39
C GLN A 37 12.90 -20.63 -24.10
N PRO A 38 12.25 -19.64 -24.74
CA PRO A 38 12.51 -18.22 -24.44
C PRO A 38 12.23 -17.85 -22.97
N LEU A 39 11.26 -18.53 -22.34
CA LEU A 39 10.90 -18.30 -20.95
C LEU A 39 11.92 -18.95 -20.00
N ALA A 40 12.44 -20.14 -20.35
CA ALA A 40 13.55 -20.76 -19.65
C ALA A 40 14.83 -19.94 -19.70
N GLU A 41 15.11 -19.30 -20.84
CA GLU A 41 16.28 -18.42 -21.02
C GLU A 41 16.15 -17.14 -20.20
N LEU A 42 14.95 -16.58 -20.10
CA LEU A 42 14.69 -15.36 -19.32
C LEU A 42 14.80 -15.60 -17.80
N LEU A 43 14.12 -16.62 -17.28
CA LEU A 43 13.99 -16.82 -15.82
C LEU A 43 15.00 -17.84 -15.26
N GLY A 44 15.59 -18.66 -16.11
CA GLY A 44 16.44 -19.78 -15.70
C GLY A 44 15.65 -21.04 -15.36
N MET A 45 16.21 -22.20 -15.73
CA MET A 45 15.54 -23.51 -15.54
C MET A 45 15.29 -23.87 -14.07
N SER A 46 16.08 -23.33 -13.14
CA SER A 46 15.93 -23.59 -11.71
C SER A 46 14.59 -23.10 -11.15
N VAL A 47 14.06 -21.98 -11.66
CA VAL A 47 12.76 -21.43 -11.24
C VAL A 47 11.65 -22.44 -11.51
N PHE A 48 11.61 -23.01 -12.71
CA PHE A 48 10.58 -24.00 -13.08
C PHE A 48 10.75 -25.34 -12.39
N ARG A 49 11.96 -25.69 -11.94
CA ARG A 49 12.18 -26.89 -11.10
C ARG A 49 11.64 -26.70 -9.69
N ALA A 50 11.70 -25.46 -9.19
CA ALA A 50 11.18 -25.07 -7.88
C ALA A 50 9.69 -24.66 -7.91
N ASP A 51 9.08 -24.48 -9.09
CA ASP A 51 7.64 -24.29 -9.22
C ASP A 51 6.91 -25.64 -9.04
N LEU A 52 6.67 -25.96 -7.77
CA LEU A 52 6.08 -27.21 -7.30
C LEU A 52 4.71 -26.95 -6.65
N PRO A 53 3.77 -27.90 -6.75
CA PRO A 53 2.47 -27.80 -6.08
C PRO A 53 2.62 -28.17 -4.59
N GLU A 54 1.48 -28.32 -3.91
CA GLU A 54 1.37 -28.88 -2.56
C GLU A 54 1.77 -30.37 -2.53
N LEU A 55 3.07 -30.65 -2.64
CA LEU A 55 3.64 -31.98 -2.44
C LEU A 55 3.62 -32.36 -0.96
N PRO A 56 3.62 -33.65 -0.60
CA PRO A 56 3.62 -34.09 0.80
C PRO A 56 4.73 -33.47 1.65
N GLU A 57 5.90 -33.22 1.06
CA GLU A 57 7.06 -32.61 1.71
C GLU A 57 6.95 -31.08 1.89
N LEU A 58 6.01 -30.45 1.18
CA LEU A 58 5.87 -28.99 1.10
C LEU A 58 4.65 -28.44 1.86
N ASP A 59 3.93 -29.30 2.59
CA ASP A 59 2.78 -28.91 3.41
C ASP A 59 1.60 -28.35 2.58
N ASN A 60 0.53 -27.89 3.23
CA ASN A 60 -0.62 -27.24 2.60
C ASN A 60 -0.82 -25.85 3.21
N LEU A 61 -0.94 -24.80 2.38
CA LEU A 61 -1.01 -23.41 2.88
C LEU A 61 -2.26 -23.15 3.74
N PHE A 62 -3.37 -23.81 3.47
CA PHE A 62 -4.64 -23.64 4.19
C PHE A 62 -4.84 -24.61 5.35
N ALA A 63 -3.95 -25.61 5.48
CA ALA A 63 -3.91 -26.54 6.60
C ALA A 63 -2.47 -26.82 7.02
N PRO A 64 -1.68 -25.79 7.40
CA PRO A 64 -0.26 -25.93 7.62
C PRO A 64 0.03 -26.77 8.87
N ALA A 65 0.80 -27.84 8.70
CA ALA A 65 1.16 -28.80 9.76
C ALA A 65 2.67 -29.16 9.79
N GLY A 66 3.47 -28.61 8.88
CA GLY A 66 4.88 -28.88 8.71
C GLY A 66 5.67 -27.63 8.36
N VAL A 67 6.34 -27.63 7.21
CA VAL A 67 7.32 -26.59 6.84
C VAL A 67 6.71 -25.19 6.71
N ILE A 68 5.45 -25.09 6.27
CA ILE A 68 4.74 -23.82 6.19
C ILE A 68 4.38 -23.35 7.62
N GLN A 69 3.90 -24.24 8.48
CA GLN A 69 3.59 -23.93 9.88
C GLN A 69 4.83 -23.42 10.63
N GLU A 70 5.98 -24.09 10.48
CA GLU A 70 7.23 -23.69 11.10
C GLU A 70 7.69 -22.32 10.59
N ALA A 71 7.68 -22.10 9.27
CA ALA A 71 8.05 -20.80 8.69
C ALA A 71 7.15 -19.66 9.18
N GLN A 72 5.84 -19.89 9.30
CA GLN A 72 4.90 -18.91 9.85
C GLN A 72 5.12 -18.64 11.35
N GLN A 73 5.50 -19.64 12.14
CA GLN A 73 5.86 -19.45 13.56
C GLN A 73 7.15 -18.65 13.75
N LEU A 74 8.16 -18.94 12.92
CA LEU A 74 9.40 -18.16 12.89
C LEU A 74 9.12 -16.71 12.50
N ALA A 75 8.23 -16.49 11.51
CA ALA A 75 7.78 -15.17 11.11
C ALA A 75 7.01 -14.44 12.22
N ALA A 76 6.10 -15.12 12.91
CA ALA A 76 5.40 -14.55 14.07
C ALA A 76 6.40 -14.07 15.13
N THR A 77 7.41 -14.88 15.43
CA THR A 77 8.47 -14.50 16.37
C THR A 77 9.29 -13.29 15.87
N ALA A 78 9.70 -13.28 14.61
CA ALA A 78 10.53 -12.21 14.04
C ALA A 78 9.83 -10.84 13.98
N PHE A 79 8.53 -10.83 13.72
CA PHE A 79 7.72 -9.61 13.61
C PHE A 79 7.00 -9.25 14.92
N GLY A 80 7.25 -9.98 16.01
CA GLY A 80 6.62 -9.73 17.31
C GLY A 80 5.12 -10.02 17.37
N ALA A 81 4.62 -10.85 16.45
CA ALA A 81 3.22 -11.24 16.35
C ALA A 81 2.91 -12.51 17.16
N LYS A 82 1.64 -12.66 17.54
CA LYS A 82 1.14 -13.92 18.12
C LYS A 82 0.97 -15.02 17.06
N GLN A 83 0.51 -14.65 15.87
CA GLN A 83 0.34 -15.57 14.74
C GLN A 83 0.49 -14.80 13.42
N THR A 84 1.10 -15.46 12.43
CA THR A 84 1.36 -14.90 11.11
C THR A 84 0.80 -15.81 10.02
N TRP A 85 0.29 -15.20 8.95
CA TRP A 85 -0.09 -15.85 7.68
C TRP A 85 0.80 -15.38 6.55
N PHE A 86 1.28 -16.32 5.75
CA PHE A 86 1.94 -16.03 4.48
C PHE A 86 0.88 -15.84 3.40
N LEU A 87 1.07 -14.79 2.61
CA LEU A 87 0.13 -14.38 1.59
C LEU A 87 0.80 -14.31 0.22
N VAL A 88 0.22 -15.00 -0.76
CA VAL A 88 0.73 -15.06 -2.15
C VAL A 88 -0.13 -14.29 -3.16
N ASN A 89 -1.21 -13.66 -2.69
CA ASN A 89 -2.11 -12.82 -3.48
C ASN A 89 -2.01 -11.34 -3.07
N GLY A 90 -0.88 -10.93 -2.50
CA GLY A 90 -0.60 -9.57 -2.04
C GLY A 90 -1.40 -9.16 -0.80
N SER A 91 -1.02 -8.03 -0.20
CA SER A 91 -1.75 -7.42 0.93
C SER A 91 -3.20 -7.09 0.58
N THR A 92 -3.52 -7.01 -0.72
CA THR A 92 -4.90 -6.96 -1.22
C THR A 92 -5.76 -8.06 -0.61
N CYS A 93 -5.33 -9.33 -0.64
CA CYS A 93 -6.10 -10.42 -0.04
C CYS A 93 -6.11 -10.33 1.49
N GLY A 94 -5.02 -9.86 2.11
CA GLY A 94 -4.94 -9.65 3.56
C GLY A 94 -5.94 -8.62 4.07
N VAL A 95 -6.02 -7.45 3.41
CA VAL A 95 -6.97 -6.38 3.75
C VAL A 95 -8.42 -6.85 3.58
N MET A 96 -8.73 -7.51 2.46
CA MET A 96 -10.07 -8.10 2.24
C MET A 96 -10.40 -9.14 3.31
N ALA A 97 -9.45 -10.00 3.68
CA ALA A 97 -9.62 -11.04 4.69
C ALA A 97 -9.84 -10.46 6.08
N ALA A 98 -9.09 -9.41 6.45
CA ALA A 98 -9.22 -8.72 7.72
C ALA A 98 -10.64 -8.15 7.89
N ILE A 99 -11.18 -7.50 6.85
CA ILE A 99 -12.55 -6.96 6.88
C ILE A 99 -13.58 -8.09 6.92
N LEU A 100 -13.47 -9.12 6.07
CA LEU A 100 -14.40 -10.27 6.05
C LEU A 100 -14.41 -11.08 7.36
N ALA A 101 -13.26 -11.18 8.01
CA ALA A 101 -13.12 -11.87 9.28
C ALA A 101 -13.73 -11.09 10.44
N THR A 102 -13.73 -9.76 10.36
CA THR A 102 -14.11 -8.89 11.49
C THR A 102 -15.53 -8.38 11.38
N CYS A 103 -15.99 -8.06 10.16
CA CYS A 103 -17.27 -7.43 9.88
C CYS A 103 -18.19 -8.34 9.05
N GLY A 104 -19.49 -8.23 9.29
CA GLY A 104 -20.56 -8.81 8.48
C GLY A 104 -21.40 -7.75 7.75
N VAL A 105 -22.50 -8.21 7.15
CA VAL A 105 -23.44 -7.33 6.44
C VAL A 105 -24.08 -6.35 7.43
N GLY A 106 -23.95 -5.05 7.15
CA GLY A 106 -24.53 -3.98 7.97
C GLY A 106 -23.66 -3.52 9.14
N ASP A 107 -22.61 -4.28 9.50
CA ASP A 107 -21.66 -3.84 10.53
C ASP A 107 -20.93 -2.59 10.07
N LYS A 108 -20.81 -1.59 10.95
CA LYS A 108 -20.05 -0.37 10.66
C LYS A 108 -18.57 -0.57 10.92
N ILE A 109 -17.74 -0.10 10.01
CA ILE A 109 -16.28 -0.07 10.18
C ILE A 109 -15.80 1.36 9.99
N LEU A 110 -14.99 1.85 10.92
CA LEU A 110 -14.29 3.13 10.80
C LEU A 110 -13.07 2.94 9.89
N LEU A 111 -12.85 3.82 8.92
CA LEU A 111 -11.66 3.78 8.07
C LEU A 111 -11.30 5.14 7.50
N PRO A 112 -10.03 5.40 7.15
CA PRO A 112 -9.66 6.67 6.56
C PRO A 112 -10.18 6.81 5.12
N ARG A 113 -10.42 8.03 4.64
CA ARG A 113 -10.92 8.26 3.27
C ARG A 113 -9.88 7.92 2.18
N ASN A 114 -8.59 7.86 2.56
CA ASN A 114 -7.47 7.53 1.68
C ASN A 114 -7.06 6.04 1.73
N ILE A 115 -7.97 5.14 2.08
CA ILE A 115 -7.73 3.69 1.99
C ILE A 115 -7.31 3.25 0.59
N HIS A 116 -6.68 2.07 0.53
CA HIS A 116 -6.44 1.38 -0.72
C HIS A 116 -7.72 0.73 -1.27
N GLN A 117 -7.83 0.60 -2.59
CA GLN A 117 -8.97 -0.05 -3.28
C GLN A 117 -9.31 -1.45 -2.76
N SER A 118 -8.35 -2.19 -2.18
CA SER A 118 -8.60 -3.49 -1.56
C SER A 118 -9.53 -3.41 -0.35
N ALA A 119 -9.52 -2.31 0.40
CA ALA A 119 -10.47 -2.10 1.49
C ALA A 119 -11.89 -1.97 0.93
N ILE A 120 -12.07 -1.26 -0.19
CA ILE A 120 -13.37 -1.16 -0.87
C ILE A 120 -13.84 -2.52 -1.36
N ALA A 121 -12.95 -3.32 -1.96
CA ALA A 121 -13.27 -4.71 -2.31
C ALA A 121 -13.70 -5.52 -1.06
N GLY A 122 -13.01 -5.34 0.08
CA GLY A 122 -13.39 -5.95 1.35
C GLY A 122 -14.79 -5.52 1.84
N LEU A 123 -15.16 -4.25 1.68
CA LEU A 123 -16.50 -3.74 1.99
C LEU A 123 -17.57 -4.35 1.08
N VAL A 124 -17.30 -4.47 -0.22
CA VAL A 124 -18.21 -5.13 -1.18
C VAL A 124 -18.43 -6.60 -0.78
N LEU A 125 -17.35 -7.33 -0.51
CA LEU A 125 -17.40 -8.76 -0.19
C LEU A 125 -18.08 -9.03 1.16
N SER A 126 -17.79 -8.24 2.20
CA SER A 126 -18.36 -8.40 3.54
C SER A 126 -19.77 -7.82 3.67
N GLY A 127 -20.11 -6.79 2.90
CA GLY A 127 -21.31 -5.98 3.12
C GLY A 127 -21.21 -5.03 4.33
N ALA A 128 -20.01 -4.82 4.86
CA ALA A 128 -19.77 -3.83 5.91
C ALA A 128 -20.02 -2.41 5.40
N ILE A 129 -20.46 -1.53 6.31
CA ILE A 129 -20.82 -0.15 6.02
C ILE A 129 -19.65 0.77 6.45
N PRO A 130 -19.01 1.49 5.52
CA PRO A 130 -17.91 2.36 5.87
C PRO A 130 -18.39 3.62 6.60
N VAL A 131 -17.66 3.97 7.65
CA VAL A 131 -17.68 5.29 8.29
C VAL A 131 -16.32 5.94 8.03
N PHE A 132 -16.28 6.85 7.06
CA PHE A 132 -15.03 7.48 6.64
C PHE A 132 -14.59 8.57 7.62
N ILE A 133 -13.30 8.58 7.93
CA ILE A 133 -12.60 9.67 8.61
C ILE A 133 -11.65 10.29 7.60
N ASN A 134 -11.67 11.61 7.50
CA ASN A 134 -10.77 12.33 6.63
C ASN A 134 -9.41 12.50 7.30
N PRO A 135 -8.31 12.01 6.70
CA PRO A 135 -6.97 12.38 7.15
C PRO A 135 -6.77 13.89 7.04
N GLU A 136 -6.04 14.46 7.99
CA GLU A 136 -5.73 15.89 7.97
C GLU A 136 -4.83 16.21 6.78
N TYR A 137 -5.20 17.22 6.01
CA TYR A 137 -4.45 17.69 4.85
C TYR A 137 -3.71 18.97 5.23
N ASP A 138 -2.43 19.04 4.88
CA ASP A 138 -1.59 20.21 5.07
C ASP A 138 -1.40 20.96 3.74
N PRO A 139 -2.03 22.13 3.58
CA PRO A 139 -1.85 23.04 2.45
C PRO A 139 -0.42 23.44 2.11
N SER A 140 0.45 23.48 3.12
CA SER A 140 1.83 23.95 2.98
C SER A 140 2.72 22.90 2.35
N THR A 141 2.50 21.62 2.70
CA THR A 141 3.17 20.46 2.13
C THR A 141 2.42 19.84 0.94
N ASP A 142 1.15 20.19 0.71
CA ASP A 142 0.26 19.54 -0.28
C ASP A 142 0.18 18.01 -0.07
N LEU A 143 0.17 17.59 1.19
CA LEU A 143 0.12 16.19 1.58
C LEU A 143 -0.97 15.95 2.63
N ALA A 144 -1.59 14.78 2.55
CA ALA A 144 -2.44 14.27 3.62
C ALA A 144 -1.59 13.46 4.61
N GLY A 145 -1.71 13.80 5.89
CA GLY A 145 -1.15 13.05 7.00
C GLY A 145 -1.96 11.79 7.32
N SER A 146 -1.88 11.34 8.58
CA SER A 146 -2.72 10.25 9.07
C SER A 146 -4.03 10.77 9.68
N VAL A 147 -4.92 9.85 10.04
CA VAL A 147 -6.09 10.19 10.86
C VAL A 147 -5.65 10.50 12.29
N THR A 148 -6.28 11.48 12.93
CA THR A 148 -5.93 11.89 14.29
C THR A 148 -6.77 11.16 15.35
N PRO A 149 -6.23 10.94 16.57
CA PRO A 149 -7.01 10.37 17.67
C PRO A 149 -8.30 11.16 17.95
N ALA A 150 -8.26 12.49 17.82
CA ALA A 150 -9.43 13.35 17.99
C ALA A 150 -10.52 13.07 16.93
N ALA A 151 -10.14 12.89 15.66
CA ALA A 151 -11.08 12.55 14.60
C ALA A 151 -11.69 11.15 14.80
N VAL A 152 -10.88 10.17 15.24
CA VAL A 152 -11.37 8.83 15.60
C VAL A 152 -12.36 8.91 16.78
N ALA A 153 -12.07 9.69 17.81
CA ALA A 153 -12.94 9.84 18.98
C ALA A 153 -14.29 10.46 18.60
N ALA A 154 -14.28 11.49 17.76
CA ALA A 154 -15.50 12.11 17.27
C ALA A 154 -16.34 11.13 16.42
N ALA A 155 -15.70 10.32 15.58
CA ALA A 155 -16.38 9.32 14.77
C ALA A 155 -17.01 8.21 15.63
N LEU A 156 -16.30 7.69 16.64
CA LEU A 156 -16.82 6.68 17.56
C LEU A 156 -17.98 7.22 18.41
N ALA A 157 -17.93 8.48 18.85
CA ALA A 157 -19.04 9.11 19.57
C ALA A 157 -20.31 9.22 18.71
N LYS A 158 -20.16 9.47 17.41
CA LYS A 158 -21.28 9.53 16.45
C LYS A 158 -21.78 8.16 16.01
N HIS A 159 -20.89 7.16 16.00
CA HIS A 159 -21.15 5.80 15.54
C HIS A 159 -20.74 4.77 16.63
N PRO A 160 -21.43 4.75 17.79
CA PRO A 160 -21.06 3.88 18.91
C PRO A 160 -21.28 2.38 18.62
N ASP A 161 -22.00 2.06 17.55
CA ASP A 161 -22.23 0.69 17.05
C ASP A 161 -21.16 0.22 16.04
N THR A 162 -20.03 0.94 15.94
CA THR A 162 -18.88 0.52 15.13
C THR A 162 -18.37 -0.83 15.60
N LYS A 163 -17.99 -1.69 14.65
CA LYS A 163 -17.51 -3.05 14.89
C LYS A 163 -15.99 -3.18 14.86
N ALA A 164 -15.31 -2.32 14.11
CA ALA A 164 -13.85 -2.27 13.99
C ALA A 164 -13.40 -0.88 13.52
N ALA A 165 -12.14 -0.55 13.79
CA ALA A 165 -11.47 0.59 13.18
C ALA A 165 -10.32 0.08 12.32
N MET A 166 -10.18 0.63 11.12
CA MET A 166 -9.05 0.39 10.22
C MET A 166 -8.29 1.68 9.98
N VAL A 167 -6.95 1.62 9.95
CA VAL A 167 -6.10 2.77 9.60
C VAL A 167 -5.01 2.35 8.61
N VAL A 168 -4.46 3.33 7.89
CA VAL A 168 -3.30 3.15 7.00
C VAL A 168 -2.07 3.71 7.71
N TYR A 169 -1.02 2.91 7.84
CA TYR A 169 0.17 3.28 8.61
C TYR A 169 1.40 2.51 8.13
N PRO A 170 2.50 3.16 7.69
CA PRO A 170 2.59 4.58 7.36
C PRO A 170 1.76 4.92 6.13
N THR A 171 1.59 6.22 5.85
CA THR A 171 1.11 6.67 4.54
C THR A 171 2.15 6.37 3.44
N TYR A 172 1.76 6.53 2.19
CA TYR A 172 2.67 6.32 1.04
C TYR A 172 3.95 7.19 1.12
N HIS A 173 3.82 8.42 1.63
CA HIS A 173 4.91 9.38 1.82
C HIS A 173 5.75 9.14 3.08
N GLY A 174 5.43 8.10 3.87
CA GLY A 174 6.14 7.77 5.11
C GLY A 174 5.61 8.46 6.35
N VAL A 175 4.56 9.28 6.26
CA VAL A 175 3.94 9.92 7.43
C VAL A 175 3.30 8.86 8.33
N CYS A 176 3.68 8.86 9.61
CA CYS A 176 3.14 7.99 10.66
C CYS A 176 2.23 8.80 11.59
N GLY A 177 1.04 8.28 11.87
CA GLY A 177 0.11 8.85 12.85
C GLY A 177 0.34 8.33 14.27
N ASN A 178 -0.30 8.93 15.27
CA ASN A 178 -0.23 8.45 16.65
C ASN A 178 -1.10 7.20 16.83
N LEU A 179 -0.54 6.05 16.46
CA LEU A 179 -1.24 4.77 16.43
C LEU A 179 -1.53 4.23 17.84
N GLU A 180 -0.63 4.46 18.80
CA GLU A 180 -0.81 4.07 20.21
C GLU A 180 -2.07 4.72 20.81
N ALA A 181 -2.23 6.03 20.62
CA ALA A 181 -3.41 6.74 21.11
C ALA A 181 -4.71 6.28 20.42
N ILE A 182 -4.64 5.90 19.14
CA ILE A 182 -5.78 5.32 18.41
C ILE A 182 -6.12 3.94 18.97
N ALA A 183 -5.11 3.08 19.21
CA ALA A 183 -5.29 1.75 19.78
C ALA A 183 -5.98 1.81 21.15
N GLU A 184 -5.47 2.66 22.05
CA GLU A 184 -6.08 2.88 23.37
C GLU A 184 -7.55 3.30 23.27
N LEU A 185 -7.85 4.23 22.37
CA LEU A 185 -9.20 4.77 22.18
C LEU A 185 -10.18 3.73 21.65
N VAL A 186 -9.79 2.92 20.65
CA VAL A 186 -10.69 1.91 20.09
C VAL A 186 -10.87 0.73 21.04
N HIS A 187 -9.86 0.39 21.84
CA HIS A 187 -9.96 -0.64 22.88
C HIS A 187 -10.88 -0.23 24.04
N GLN A 188 -10.96 1.07 24.37
CA GLN A 188 -11.98 1.59 25.31
C GLN A 188 -13.41 1.38 24.80
N HIS A 189 -13.59 1.23 23.49
CA HIS A 189 -14.87 0.90 22.85
C HIS A 189 -15.03 -0.61 22.58
N HIS A 190 -14.09 -1.44 23.01
CA HIS A 190 -14.10 -2.90 22.84
C HIS A 190 -14.17 -3.37 21.38
N ILE A 191 -13.50 -2.65 20.48
CA ILE A 191 -13.38 -3.02 19.06
C ILE A 191 -11.91 -3.18 18.66
N PRO A 192 -11.61 -4.06 17.68
CA PRO A 192 -10.26 -4.24 17.18
C PRO A 192 -9.78 -3.07 16.32
N LEU A 193 -8.48 -2.81 16.39
CA LEU A 193 -7.71 -1.99 15.46
C LEU A 193 -7.06 -2.86 14.38
N LEU A 194 -7.49 -2.66 13.14
CA LEU A 194 -6.91 -3.25 11.93
C LEU A 194 -5.98 -2.24 11.27
N VAL A 195 -4.78 -2.64 10.87
CA VAL A 195 -3.81 -1.72 10.26
C VAL A 195 -3.37 -2.23 8.89
N ASP A 196 -3.59 -1.41 7.86
CA ASP A 196 -2.91 -1.59 6.58
C ASP A 196 -1.50 -1.00 6.68
N GLU A 197 -0.54 -1.88 6.98
CA GLU A 197 0.89 -1.58 7.08
C GLU A 197 1.64 -2.07 5.83
N ALA A 198 1.00 -1.98 4.67
CA ALA A 198 1.58 -2.42 3.41
C ALA A 198 2.97 -1.82 3.15
N HIS A 199 3.23 -0.60 3.64
CA HIS A 199 4.50 0.11 3.47
C HIS A 199 5.42 0.07 4.71
N GLY A 200 5.08 -0.68 5.76
CA GLY A 200 5.79 -0.64 7.05
C GLY A 200 6.44 -1.97 7.48
N ALA A 201 6.63 -2.94 6.58
CA ALA A 201 7.16 -4.26 6.97
C ALA A 201 8.57 -4.20 7.59
N HIS A 202 9.35 -3.16 7.30
CA HIS A 202 10.70 -2.94 7.83
C HIS A 202 10.74 -2.28 9.22
N LEU A 203 9.64 -1.69 9.70
CA LEU A 203 9.61 -0.85 10.89
C LEU A 203 10.01 -1.59 12.18
N SER A 204 9.76 -2.90 12.26
CA SER A 204 10.09 -3.68 13.48
C SER A 204 11.59 -3.97 13.65
N PHE A 205 12.43 -3.61 12.68
CA PHE A 205 13.81 -4.12 12.59
C PHE A 205 14.89 -3.07 12.91
N HIS A 206 14.54 -1.86 13.33
CA HIS A 206 15.52 -0.86 13.76
C HIS A 206 14.91 0.16 14.74
N PRO A 207 15.61 0.55 15.82
CA PRO A 207 15.07 1.48 16.82
C PRO A 207 14.87 2.92 16.32
N ASP A 208 15.61 3.34 15.28
CA ASP A 208 15.47 4.68 14.70
C ASP A 208 14.40 4.77 13.59
N LEU A 209 13.62 3.70 13.39
CA LEU A 209 12.42 3.70 12.57
C LEU A 209 11.19 3.95 13.45
N PRO A 210 10.08 4.45 12.88
CA PRO A 210 8.81 4.51 13.60
C PRO A 210 8.41 3.15 14.17
N ALA A 211 7.67 3.16 15.27
CA ALA A 211 7.11 1.94 15.86
C ALA A 211 6.27 1.18 14.83
N SER A 212 6.35 -0.16 14.82
CA SER A 212 5.47 -0.96 13.97
C SER A 212 4.05 -0.98 14.50
N ALA A 213 3.09 -1.31 13.64
CA ALA A 213 1.69 -1.32 14.01
C ALA A 213 1.40 -2.24 15.21
N LEU A 214 2.02 -3.41 15.25
CA LEU A 214 1.85 -4.37 16.34
C LEU A 214 2.40 -3.85 17.66
N SER A 215 3.60 -3.23 17.64
CA SER A 215 4.17 -2.67 18.87
C SER A 215 3.38 -1.47 19.38
N ALA A 216 2.73 -0.73 18.47
CA ALA A 216 1.83 0.38 18.78
C ALA A 216 0.39 -0.04 19.16
N GLY A 217 0.13 -1.34 19.32
CA GLY A 217 -1.13 -1.84 19.87
C GLY A 217 -2.18 -2.28 18.84
N ALA A 218 -1.82 -2.43 17.56
CA ALA A 218 -2.72 -3.02 16.57
C ALA A 218 -3.08 -4.47 16.91
N ASP A 219 -4.35 -4.84 16.71
CA ASP A 219 -4.82 -6.22 16.90
C ASP A 219 -4.49 -7.11 15.69
N LEU A 220 -4.46 -6.51 14.50
CA LEU A 220 -4.11 -7.15 13.23
C LEU A 220 -3.38 -6.13 12.33
N THR A 221 -2.29 -6.54 11.68
CA THR A 221 -1.61 -5.76 10.66
C THR A 221 -1.38 -6.57 9.38
N ILE A 222 -1.43 -5.91 8.22
CA ILE A 222 -1.14 -6.49 6.91
C ILE A 222 0.07 -5.77 6.30
N GLN A 223 1.09 -6.52 5.90
CA GLN A 223 2.35 -5.98 5.41
C GLN A 223 2.71 -6.53 4.04
N SER A 224 3.02 -5.63 3.08
CA SER A 224 3.55 -6.04 1.78
C SER A 224 5.06 -6.22 1.88
N THR A 225 5.49 -7.43 2.24
CA THR A 225 6.91 -7.77 2.37
C THR A 225 7.70 -7.39 1.12
N HIS A 226 7.16 -7.61 -0.08
CA HIS A 226 7.82 -7.29 -1.35
C HIS A 226 8.03 -5.79 -1.63
N LYS A 227 7.32 -4.88 -0.95
CA LYS A 227 7.47 -3.44 -1.19
C LYS A 227 8.76 -2.88 -0.61
N VAL A 228 9.21 -3.45 0.51
CA VAL A 228 10.26 -2.84 1.35
C VAL A 228 11.30 -3.83 1.86
N LEU A 229 11.02 -5.14 1.80
CA LEU A 229 11.93 -6.23 2.18
C LEU A 229 12.25 -7.12 0.98
N GLY A 230 13.16 -8.08 1.17
CA GLY A 230 13.71 -8.94 0.11
C GLY A 230 12.79 -10.04 -0.43
N ALA A 231 11.47 -9.85 -0.49
CA ALA A 231 10.51 -10.83 -1.01
C ALA A 231 10.04 -10.49 -2.44
N MET A 232 9.56 -11.50 -3.18
CA MET A 232 9.09 -11.32 -4.57
C MET A 232 7.73 -10.60 -4.64
N THR A 233 7.48 -9.82 -5.69
CA THR A 233 6.18 -9.14 -5.91
C THR A 233 5.00 -10.09 -5.67
N GLN A 234 3.94 -9.57 -5.04
CA GLN A 234 2.77 -10.30 -4.48
C GLN A 234 3.00 -11.00 -3.13
N ALA A 235 4.23 -11.23 -2.71
CA ALA A 235 4.52 -11.81 -1.40
C ALA A 235 4.20 -10.80 -0.27
N SER A 236 3.37 -11.22 0.67
CA SER A 236 2.96 -10.39 1.82
C SER A 236 2.73 -11.26 3.07
N MET A 237 2.60 -10.61 4.22
CA MET A 237 2.26 -11.26 5.47
C MET A 237 1.10 -10.56 6.15
N LEU A 238 0.34 -11.32 6.92
CA LEU A 238 -0.67 -10.79 7.83
C LEU A 238 -0.37 -11.31 9.22
N HIS A 239 -0.44 -10.42 10.20
CA HIS A 239 -0.09 -10.70 11.58
C HIS A 239 -1.26 -10.37 12.50
N ILE A 240 -1.46 -11.16 13.54
CA ILE A 240 -2.36 -10.81 14.66
C ILE A 240 -1.59 -10.80 15.97
N GLN A 241 -2.03 -9.95 16.89
CA GLN A 241 -1.44 -9.83 18.23
C GLN A 241 -2.39 -10.23 19.35
N THR A 242 -3.67 -9.93 19.20
CA THR A 242 -4.67 -10.13 20.27
C THR A 242 -5.69 -11.20 19.92
N GLN A 243 -6.67 -11.41 20.80
CA GLN A 243 -7.83 -12.29 20.55
C GLN A 243 -9.06 -11.52 20.07
N GLN A 244 -8.96 -10.21 19.81
CA GLN A 244 -10.10 -9.42 19.31
C GLN A 244 -10.49 -9.79 17.87
N VAL A 245 -9.57 -10.37 17.11
CA VAL A 245 -9.82 -10.93 15.78
C VAL A 245 -9.81 -12.45 15.85
N ASP A 246 -10.86 -13.09 15.34
CA ASP A 246 -10.99 -14.54 15.29
C ASP A 246 -10.06 -15.13 14.21
N ALA A 247 -8.96 -15.76 14.67
CA ALA A 247 -7.97 -16.40 13.81
C ALA A 247 -8.55 -17.52 12.91
N GLN A 248 -9.58 -18.25 13.35
CA GLN A 248 -10.20 -19.29 12.53
C GLN A 248 -11.05 -18.68 11.43
N ARG A 249 -11.81 -17.61 11.74
CA ARG A 249 -12.58 -16.88 10.74
C ARG A 249 -11.67 -16.19 9.72
N LEU A 250 -10.53 -15.68 10.17
CA LEU A 250 -9.49 -15.13 9.32
C LEU A 250 -8.89 -16.18 8.38
N SER A 251 -8.51 -17.36 8.87
CA SER A 251 -8.04 -18.47 8.01
C SER A 251 -9.07 -18.87 6.96
N LYS A 252 -10.37 -18.91 7.31
CA LYS A 252 -11.46 -19.17 6.34
C LYS A 252 -11.58 -18.06 5.29
N ALA A 253 -11.46 -16.80 5.70
CA ALA A 253 -11.49 -15.67 4.77
C ALA A 253 -10.30 -15.71 3.80
N LEU A 254 -9.10 -16.01 4.30
CA LEU A 254 -7.91 -16.20 3.45
C LEU A 254 -8.08 -17.36 2.47
N GLN A 255 -8.70 -18.47 2.88
CA GLN A 255 -9.00 -19.60 1.99
C GLN A 255 -9.95 -19.23 0.85
N LEU A 256 -10.87 -18.27 1.05
CA LEU A 256 -11.75 -17.78 -0.01
C LEU A 256 -11.04 -16.85 -1.01
N LEU A 257 -9.99 -16.17 -0.58
CA LEU A 257 -9.38 -15.06 -1.32
C LEU A 257 -8.05 -15.42 -1.99
N GLN A 258 -7.36 -16.43 -1.48
CA GLN A 258 -6.10 -16.89 -2.05
C GLN A 258 -6.32 -18.01 -3.07
N SER A 259 -5.35 -18.18 -3.97
CA SER A 259 -5.35 -19.30 -4.91
C SER A 259 -5.32 -20.65 -4.18
N THR A 260 -6.11 -21.61 -4.65
CA THR A 260 -6.02 -23.03 -4.23
C THR A 260 -4.76 -23.73 -4.75
N SER A 261 -4.01 -23.07 -5.63
CA SER A 261 -2.68 -23.46 -6.09
C SER A 261 -1.72 -22.32 -5.77
N PRO A 262 -1.27 -22.17 -4.51
CA PRO A 262 -0.39 -21.08 -4.11
C PRO A 262 0.99 -21.24 -4.75
N SER A 263 1.67 -20.12 -5.01
CA SER A 263 3.04 -20.16 -5.51
C SER A 263 4.03 -20.46 -4.39
N TYR A 264 4.67 -21.62 -4.44
CA TYR A 264 5.72 -21.99 -3.49
C TYR A 264 6.99 -21.15 -3.62
N LEU A 265 7.23 -20.56 -4.80
CA LEU A 265 8.29 -19.58 -4.99
C LEU A 265 8.05 -18.34 -4.13
N LEU A 266 6.81 -17.82 -4.13
CA LEU A 266 6.44 -16.67 -3.30
C LEU A 266 6.50 -17.01 -1.81
N LEU A 267 5.98 -18.17 -1.40
CA LEU A 267 6.05 -18.60 0.00
C LEU A 267 7.50 -18.79 0.48
N ALA A 268 8.37 -19.38 -0.33
CA ALA A 268 9.78 -19.53 0.01
C ALA A 268 10.50 -18.18 0.07
N SER A 269 10.13 -17.21 -0.78
CA SER A 269 10.66 -15.85 -0.70
C SER A 269 10.29 -15.14 0.60
N LEU A 270 9.08 -15.39 1.14
CA LEU A 270 8.64 -14.87 2.44
C LEU A 270 9.46 -15.45 3.59
N ASP A 271 9.68 -16.77 3.57
CA ASP A 271 10.50 -17.45 4.57
C ASP A 271 11.94 -16.94 4.58
N ALA A 272 12.54 -16.77 3.39
CA ALA A 272 13.88 -16.24 3.25
C ALA A 272 14.00 -14.77 3.67
N ALA A 273 13.07 -13.91 3.25
CA ALA A 273 13.05 -12.50 3.63
C ALA A 273 12.92 -12.34 5.15
N ARG A 274 12.10 -13.17 5.78
CA ARG A 274 11.97 -13.22 7.24
C ARG A 274 13.28 -13.60 7.92
N GLN A 275 14.01 -14.58 7.40
CA GLN A 275 15.32 -14.97 7.96
C GLN A 275 16.34 -13.85 7.87
N GLN A 276 16.43 -13.22 6.70
CA GLN A 276 17.32 -12.12 6.46
C GLN A 276 17.10 -10.99 7.48
N MET A 277 15.83 -10.62 7.71
CA MET A 277 15.51 -9.54 8.65
C MET A 277 15.68 -9.96 10.10
N ALA A 278 15.37 -11.21 10.45
CA ALA A 278 15.56 -11.70 11.81
C ALA A 278 17.04 -11.77 12.23
N LEU A 279 17.95 -12.05 11.29
CA LEU A 279 19.38 -12.18 11.58
C LEU A 279 20.18 -10.90 11.33
N TYR A 280 19.80 -10.13 10.31
CA TYR A 280 20.59 -9.00 9.81
C TYR A 280 19.78 -7.70 9.69
N GLY A 281 18.52 -7.69 10.11
CA GLY A 281 17.59 -6.58 9.90
C GLY A 281 18.12 -5.25 10.43
N GLU A 282 18.64 -5.24 11.66
CA GLU A 282 19.20 -4.02 12.26
C GLU A 282 20.33 -3.45 11.39
N GLN A 283 21.33 -4.25 11.04
CA GLN A 283 22.45 -3.81 10.20
C GLN A 283 21.99 -3.34 8.81
N LEU A 284 21.08 -4.06 8.17
CA LEU A 284 20.54 -3.72 6.85
C LEU A 284 19.78 -2.39 6.91
N MET A 285 18.95 -2.19 7.93
CA MET A 285 18.18 -0.96 8.13
C MET A 285 19.05 0.22 8.53
N SER A 286 20.10 0.02 9.35
CA SER A 286 21.08 1.09 9.64
C SER A 286 21.71 1.62 8.34
N ARG A 287 22.06 0.71 7.42
CA ARG A 287 22.60 1.11 6.11
C ARG A 287 21.56 1.83 5.25
N THR A 288 20.33 1.34 5.18
CA THR A 288 19.26 2.00 4.43
C THR A 288 18.96 3.39 4.97
N LEU A 289 18.94 3.56 6.29
CA LEU A 289 18.78 4.87 6.94
C LEU A 289 19.95 5.81 6.63
N GLN A 290 21.19 5.33 6.67
CA GLN A 290 22.35 6.14 6.26
C GLN A 290 22.25 6.64 4.82
N LEU A 291 21.83 5.78 3.89
CA LEU A 291 21.61 6.16 2.49
C LEU A 291 20.46 7.17 2.36
N ALA A 292 19.39 6.99 3.13
CA ALA A 292 18.29 7.94 3.17
C ALA A 292 18.73 9.30 3.69
N ASP A 293 19.42 9.35 4.83
CA ASP A 293 19.91 10.59 5.41
C ASP A 293 20.89 11.30 4.45
N ASP A 294 21.81 10.57 3.79
CA ASP A 294 22.72 11.15 2.75
C ASP A 294 21.94 11.77 1.57
N ALA A 295 20.96 11.03 1.03
CA ALA A 295 20.13 11.51 -0.06
C ALA A 295 19.36 12.78 0.32
N ARG A 296 18.71 12.75 1.50
CA ARG A 296 17.92 13.87 2.03
C ARG A 296 18.79 15.11 2.19
N ASP A 297 19.93 14.97 2.87
CA ASP A 297 20.89 16.05 3.11
C ASP A 297 21.40 16.70 1.83
N ARG A 298 21.76 15.88 0.83
CA ARG A 298 22.34 16.38 -0.43
C ARG A 298 21.28 17.02 -1.31
N ILE A 299 20.08 16.44 -1.40
CA ILE A 299 18.98 16.99 -2.19
C ILE A 299 18.48 18.30 -1.59
N ASN A 300 18.39 18.42 -0.26
CA ASN A 300 17.92 19.65 0.38
C ASN A 300 18.88 20.86 0.18
N ARG A 301 20.12 20.61 -0.28
CA ARG A 301 21.10 21.65 -0.65
C ARG A 301 20.99 22.07 -2.12
N ILE A 302 20.18 21.39 -2.93
CA ILE A 302 19.96 21.72 -4.34
C ILE A 302 18.88 22.79 -4.45
N SER A 303 19.19 23.87 -5.15
CA SER A 303 18.27 25.01 -5.32
C SER A 303 16.95 24.61 -5.98
N GLY A 304 15.84 25.12 -5.45
CA GLY A 304 14.49 24.85 -5.94
C GLY A 304 13.91 23.48 -5.56
N LEU A 305 14.66 22.67 -4.80
CA LEU A 305 14.18 21.42 -4.22
C LEU A 305 14.04 21.55 -2.70
N SER A 306 13.16 20.74 -2.13
CA SER A 306 13.09 20.51 -0.68
C SER A 306 12.63 19.09 -0.41
N VAL A 307 13.00 18.56 0.75
CA VAL A 307 12.59 17.22 1.18
C VAL A 307 11.54 17.35 2.27
N LEU A 308 10.53 16.47 2.27
CA LEU A 308 9.54 16.40 3.34
C LEU A 308 10.22 16.10 4.67
N GLU A 309 10.24 17.07 5.58
CA GLU A 309 10.76 16.89 6.94
C GLU A 309 9.62 16.67 7.93
N PHE A 310 9.97 16.10 9.08
CA PHE A 310 9.02 15.88 10.15
C PHE A 310 8.61 17.21 10.78
N ASP A 311 7.31 17.48 10.80
CA ASP A 311 6.69 18.59 11.52
C ASP A 311 5.58 18.03 12.42
N HIS A 312 5.56 18.40 13.69
CA HIS A 312 4.60 17.91 14.70
C HIS A 312 3.21 18.53 14.51
N THR A 313 2.61 18.38 13.34
CA THR A 313 1.33 19.00 12.96
C THR A 313 0.46 18.03 12.15
N HIS A 314 -0.85 18.28 12.06
CA HIS A 314 -1.72 17.69 11.03
C HIS A 314 -1.74 16.15 10.86
N GLY A 315 -1.83 15.38 11.96
CA GLY A 315 -1.79 13.91 11.88
C GLY A 315 -0.42 13.34 11.48
N PHE A 316 0.62 14.14 11.61
CA PHE A 316 2.03 13.79 11.44
C PHE A 316 2.67 13.65 12.82
N TYR A 317 2.87 12.40 13.25
CA TYR A 317 3.41 12.07 14.57
C TYR A 317 4.84 11.55 14.51
N ASP A 318 5.21 10.90 13.40
CA ASP A 318 6.56 10.44 13.12
C ASP A 318 6.76 10.27 11.59
N LEU A 319 7.99 10.07 11.13
CA LEU A 319 8.33 9.92 9.71
C LEU A 319 9.18 8.66 9.46
N ASP A 320 8.70 7.77 8.59
CA ASP A 320 9.55 6.76 7.96
C ASP A 320 10.51 7.44 6.99
N ARG A 321 11.71 7.75 7.46
CA ARG A 321 12.76 8.44 6.70
C ARG A 321 13.23 7.65 5.45
N THR A 322 12.92 6.36 5.36
CA THR A 322 13.18 5.56 4.14
C THR A 322 12.20 5.89 3.00
N ARG A 323 11.21 6.75 3.24
CA ARG A 323 10.41 7.43 2.21
C ARG A 323 11.01 8.80 1.96
N LEU A 324 11.66 8.92 0.81
CA LEU A 324 12.23 10.19 0.35
C LEU A 324 11.20 10.88 -0.53
N THR A 325 10.46 11.84 0.04
CA THR A 325 9.54 12.70 -0.71
C THR A 325 10.22 14.04 -0.99
N VAL A 326 10.45 14.33 -2.27
CA VAL A 326 11.11 15.53 -2.77
C VAL A 326 10.07 16.43 -3.43
N ARG A 327 9.94 17.66 -2.96
CA ARG A 327 9.17 18.71 -3.64
C ARG A 327 9.98 19.28 -4.78
N VAL A 328 9.40 19.24 -5.98
CA VAL A 328 10.03 19.71 -7.22
C VAL A 328 9.36 20.96 -7.79
N SER A 329 8.23 21.39 -7.23
CA SER A 329 7.47 22.57 -7.70
C SER A 329 8.28 23.87 -7.66
N GLY A 330 9.31 23.96 -6.81
CA GLY A 330 10.27 25.07 -6.77
C GLY A 330 11.17 25.18 -8.01
N LEU A 331 11.22 24.14 -8.87
CA LEU A 331 11.90 24.15 -10.16
C LEU A 331 11.05 24.70 -11.31
N GLY A 332 9.76 24.96 -11.09
CA GLY A 332 8.84 25.27 -12.20
C GLY A 332 8.23 24.07 -12.89
N LEU A 333 8.53 22.85 -12.41
CA LEU A 333 8.04 21.59 -12.94
C LEU A 333 6.95 20.99 -12.04
N SER A 334 5.97 20.34 -12.65
CA SER A 334 5.13 19.38 -11.94
C SER A 334 5.93 18.12 -11.58
N GLY A 335 5.47 17.35 -10.59
CA GLY A 335 6.10 16.06 -10.30
C GLY A 335 6.00 15.08 -11.48
N PHE A 336 4.93 15.13 -12.29
CA PHE A 336 4.81 14.30 -13.48
C PHE A 336 5.88 14.62 -14.54
N GLU A 337 6.12 15.91 -14.83
CA GLU A 337 7.16 16.33 -15.78
C GLU A 337 8.57 15.99 -15.25
N ALA A 338 8.81 16.21 -13.95
CA ALA A 338 10.08 15.88 -13.33
C ALA A 338 10.36 14.37 -13.39
N ASP A 339 9.35 13.52 -13.13
CA ASP A 339 9.48 12.07 -13.27
C ASP A 339 9.77 11.65 -14.71
N GLU A 340 9.08 12.25 -15.69
CA GLU A 340 9.31 11.95 -17.11
C GLU A 340 10.77 12.24 -17.51
N ILE A 341 11.31 13.39 -17.11
CA ILE A 341 12.71 13.78 -17.37
C ILE A 341 13.67 12.82 -16.66
N LEU A 342 13.44 12.56 -15.36
CA LEU A 342 14.28 11.65 -14.58
C LEU A 342 14.31 10.25 -15.21
N HIS A 343 13.15 9.73 -15.58
CA HIS A 343 13.00 8.36 -16.09
C HIS A 343 13.58 8.22 -17.50
N GLN A 344 13.11 9.05 -18.44
CA GLN A 344 13.44 8.88 -19.86
C GLN A 344 14.85 9.38 -20.21
N GLN A 345 15.34 10.41 -19.51
CA GLN A 345 16.59 11.09 -19.90
C GLN A 345 17.73 10.81 -18.92
N LEU A 346 17.41 10.66 -17.63
CA LEU A 346 18.44 10.57 -16.59
C LEU A 346 18.55 9.18 -15.96
N GLY A 347 17.66 8.24 -16.29
CA GLY A 347 17.71 6.86 -15.82
C GLY A 347 17.43 6.72 -14.32
N VAL A 348 16.54 7.54 -13.76
CA VAL A 348 16.06 7.47 -12.38
C VAL A 348 14.53 7.41 -12.42
N THR A 349 13.93 6.43 -11.75
CA THR A 349 12.47 6.28 -11.72
C THR A 349 11.97 6.57 -10.31
N ALA A 350 11.02 7.49 -10.15
CA ALA A 350 10.34 7.67 -8.88
C ALA A 350 9.29 6.57 -8.68
N GLU A 351 8.96 6.27 -7.42
CA GLU A 351 7.85 5.36 -7.11
C GLU A 351 6.50 6.06 -7.34
N LEU A 352 6.40 7.32 -6.91
CA LEU A 352 5.15 8.08 -6.90
C LEU A 352 5.38 9.54 -7.29
N PRO A 353 5.10 9.90 -8.56
CA PRO A 353 4.90 11.29 -8.95
C PRO A 353 3.53 11.82 -8.52
N THR A 354 3.48 13.07 -8.06
CA THR A 354 2.26 13.82 -7.75
C THR A 354 2.37 15.22 -8.34
N SER A 355 1.39 16.10 -8.11
CA SER A 355 1.41 17.47 -8.64
C SER A 355 2.69 18.23 -8.29
N GLU A 356 3.15 18.14 -7.04
CA GLU A 356 4.30 18.91 -6.55
C GLU A 356 5.49 18.07 -6.07
N HIS A 357 5.32 16.75 -5.93
CA HIS A 357 6.32 15.88 -5.31
C HIS A 357 6.65 14.66 -6.15
N LEU A 358 7.87 14.17 -5.95
CA LEU A 358 8.32 12.83 -6.28
C LEU A 358 8.63 12.07 -5.00
N THR A 359 8.09 10.87 -4.84
CA THR A 359 8.43 9.99 -3.71
C THR A 359 9.22 8.78 -4.18
N PHE A 360 10.27 8.44 -3.43
CA PHE A 360 11.15 7.31 -3.65
C PHE A 360 11.12 6.39 -2.43
N ILE A 361 11.08 5.08 -2.67
CA ILE A 361 11.25 4.04 -1.65
C ILE A 361 12.72 3.68 -1.58
N LEU A 362 13.38 4.00 -0.47
CA LEU A 362 14.71 3.49 -0.16
C LEU A 362 14.55 2.20 0.64
N SER A 363 15.23 1.14 0.20
CA SER A 363 15.14 -0.20 0.78
C SER A 363 16.53 -0.77 1.03
N LEU A 364 16.57 -1.99 1.58
CA LEU A 364 17.80 -2.77 1.73
C LEU A 364 18.49 -3.12 0.40
N GLY A 365 17.80 -2.92 -0.73
CA GLY A 365 18.33 -3.16 -2.07
C GLY A 365 19.10 -1.99 -2.69
N ASN A 366 19.01 -0.79 -2.12
CA ASN A 366 19.68 0.39 -2.67
C ASN A 366 21.15 0.49 -2.26
N THR A 367 21.94 1.15 -3.11
CA THR A 367 23.38 1.35 -2.96
C THR A 367 23.74 2.83 -2.94
N GLN A 368 24.97 3.15 -2.52
CA GLN A 368 25.49 4.52 -2.59
C GLN A 368 25.51 5.05 -4.02
N ALA A 369 25.78 4.20 -5.02
CA ALA A 369 25.77 4.59 -6.42
C ALA A 369 24.38 5.02 -6.90
N ASP A 370 23.32 4.39 -6.37
CA ASP A 370 21.94 4.80 -6.67
C ASP A 370 21.63 6.19 -6.09
N ILE A 371 22.10 6.46 -4.86
CA ILE A 371 21.96 7.78 -4.23
C ILE A 371 22.75 8.85 -4.98
N ASP A 372 23.99 8.54 -5.37
CA ASP A 372 24.82 9.46 -6.17
C ASP A 372 24.16 9.78 -7.51
N LYS A 373 23.60 8.77 -8.16
CA LYS A 373 22.87 8.93 -9.41
C LYS A 373 21.61 9.79 -9.23
N LEU A 374 20.84 9.56 -8.17
CA LEU A 374 19.66 10.34 -7.83
C LEU A 374 20.00 11.82 -7.60
N VAL A 375 20.99 12.09 -6.74
CA VAL A 375 21.45 13.46 -6.43
C VAL A 375 21.98 14.16 -7.69
N GLN A 376 22.76 13.46 -8.51
CA GLN A 376 23.29 14.02 -9.75
C GLN A 376 22.17 14.37 -10.73
N SER A 377 21.15 13.52 -10.87
CA SER A 377 20.00 13.78 -11.75
C SER A 377 19.20 14.99 -11.29
N PHE A 378 18.92 15.12 -9.99
CA PHE A 378 18.29 16.32 -9.44
C PHE A 378 19.12 17.59 -9.60
N THR A 379 20.45 17.47 -9.46
CA THR A 379 21.36 18.60 -9.70
C THR A 379 21.31 19.06 -11.15
N THR A 380 21.27 18.12 -12.10
CA THR A 380 21.13 18.42 -13.54
C THR A 380 19.81 19.15 -13.82
N ILE A 381 18.67 18.65 -13.33
CA ILE A 381 17.37 19.31 -13.54
C ILE A 381 17.35 20.68 -12.87
N SER A 382 17.86 20.81 -11.64
CA SER A 382 17.93 22.10 -10.95
C SER A 382 18.74 23.13 -11.75
N ASN A 383 19.92 22.77 -12.28
CA ASN A 383 20.75 23.68 -13.08
C ASN A 383 20.06 24.14 -14.38
N GLU A 384 19.20 23.32 -14.96
CA GLU A 384 18.49 23.63 -16.20
C GLU A 384 17.24 24.49 -15.96
N TYR A 385 16.44 24.13 -14.96
CA TYR A 385 15.10 24.71 -14.79
C TYR A 385 15.04 25.81 -13.71
N TYR A 386 15.84 25.73 -12.64
CA TYR A 386 15.78 26.73 -11.55
C TYR A 386 16.17 28.15 -11.99
N PRO A 387 17.22 28.38 -12.82
CA PRO A 387 17.58 29.74 -13.26
C PRO A 387 16.53 30.39 -14.18
N ALA A 388 15.66 29.61 -14.81
CA ALA A 388 14.75 30.11 -15.83
C ALA A 388 13.66 31.04 -15.27
N GLN A 389 13.29 30.91 -13.99
CA GLN A 389 12.35 31.74 -13.18
C GLN A 389 11.04 32.25 -13.84
N GLN A 390 10.75 31.90 -15.09
CA GLN A 390 9.48 32.25 -15.73
C GLN A 390 8.42 31.28 -15.24
N PRO A 391 7.25 31.79 -14.80
CA PRO A 391 6.12 30.95 -14.50
C PRO A 391 5.82 30.09 -15.72
N THR A 392 5.93 28.77 -15.57
CA THR A 392 5.46 27.86 -16.61
C THR A 392 3.94 27.97 -16.68
N ALA A 393 3.34 27.66 -17.84
CA ALA A 393 1.89 27.65 -18.00
C ALA A 393 1.19 26.82 -16.90
N TRP A 394 1.86 25.80 -16.37
CA TRP A 394 1.43 24.99 -15.24
C TRP A 394 1.40 25.74 -13.91
N GLN A 395 2.40 26.56 -13.60
CA GLN A 395 2.40 27.35 -12.37
C GLN A 395 1.27 28.39 -12.38
N GLU A 396 0.97 28.99 -13.53
CA GLU A 396 -0.19 29.89 -13.67
C GLU A 396 -1.51 29.13 -13.51
N LEU A 397 -1.61 27.91 -14.05
CA LEU A 397 -2.78 27.04 -13.91
C LEU A 397 -3.00 26.59 -12.46
N LEU A 398 -1.94 26.12 -11.79
CA LEU A 398 -1.93 25.72 -10.38
C LEU A 398 -2.25 26.90 -9.46
N GLN A 399 -1.68 28.08 -9.69
CA GLN A 399 -2.00 29.29 -8.93
C GLN A 399 -3.45 29.73 -9.16
N SER A 400 -3.93 29.68 -10.40
CA SER A 400 -5.33 29.94 -10.73
C SER A 400 -6.27 28.97 -9.99
N TRP A 401 -5.96 27.68 -9.98
CA TRP A 401 -6.76 26.69 -9.26
C TRP A 401 -6.69 26.85 -7.74
N LYS A 402 -5.50 27.10 -7.17
CA LYS A 402 -5.33 27.42 -5.74
C LYS A 402 -6.07 28.69 -5.32
N ALA A 403 -6.22 29.68 -6.22
CA ALA A 403 -6.92 30.93 -5.94
C ALA A 403 -8.45 30.82 -6.06
N HIS A 404 -8.96 29.98 -6.95
CA HIS A 404 -10.39 29.81 -7.19
C HIS A 404 -11.06 28.75 -6.29
N PHE A 405 -10.28 27.82 -5.73
CA PHE A 405 -10.81 26.66 -5.03
C PHE A 405 -10.16 26.51 -3.64
N LEU A 406 -10.98 26.47 -2.60
CA LEU A 406 -10.57 25.97 -1.28
C LEU A 406 -10.14 24.49 -1.46
N TYR A 407 -8.82 24.23 -1.40
CA TYR A 407 -8.18 22.90 -1.33
C TYR A 407 -9.11 21.69 -1.56
N ILE A 408 -9.34 21.35 -2.83
CA ILE A 408 -10.11 20.17 -3.26
C ILE A 408 -9.17 18.96 -3.21
N HIS A 409 -8.83 18.51 -2.00
CA HIS A 409 -8.17 17.21 -1.82
C HIS A 409 -9.27 16.14 -1.63
N PRO A 410 -9.15 14.90 -2.13
CA PRO A 410 -10.18 13.88 -1.93
C PRO A 410 -10.50 13.62 -0.44
N SER A 411 -9.54 13.88 0.45
CA SER A 411 -9.77 13.83 1.90
C SER A 411 -10.49 15.06 2.47
N SER A 412 -10.76 16.13 1.73
CA SER A 412 -11.51 17.29 2.25
C SER A 412 -13.02 17.15 2.08
N PHE A 413 -13.52 16.19 1.29
CA PHE A 413 -14.95 15.92 1.14
C PHE A 413 -15.40 14.75 2.01
N THR A 414 -16.37 14.97 2.90
CA THR A 414 -17.09 13.87 3.55
C THR A 414 -18.32 13.53 2.71
N ILE A 415 -18.23 12.53 1.84
CA ILE A 415 -19.40 12.01 1.11
C ILE A 415 -19.84 10.75 1.84
N CYS A 416 -20.95 10.83 2.58
CA CYS A 416 -21.59 9.62 3.09
C CYS A 416 -22.18 8.87 1.87
N PRO A 417 -21.85 7.59 1.68
CA PRO A 417 -22.37 6.86 0.55
C PRO A 417 -23.90 6.69 0.71
N TYR A 418 -24.64 7.01 -0.35
CA TYR A 418 -26.11 6.88 -0.39
C TYR A 418 -26.52 5.40 -0.43
N LEU A 419 -25.71 4.58 -1.11
CA LEU A 419 -25.79 3.11 -1.09
C LEU A 419 -24.49 2.54 -0.52
N SER A 420 -24.55 1.42 0.20
CA SER A 420 -23.30 0.72 0.57
C SER A 420 -22.48 0.36 -0.69
N PRO A 421 -21.15 0.29 -0.59
CA PRO A 421 -20.31 -0.13 -1.72
C PRO A 421 -20.77 -1.43 -2.37
N ARG A 422 -21.24 -2.39 -1.55
CA ARG A 422 -21.83 -3.65 -2.02
C ARG A 422 -23.09 -3.42 -2.85
N GLN A 423 -24.04 -2.63 -2.35
CA GLN A 423 -25.29 -2.37 -3.07
C GLN A 423 -25.03 -1.71 -4.42
N ALA A 424 -24.17 -0.68 -4.45
CA ALA A 424 -23.82 -0.01 -5.68
C ALA A 424 -23.10 -0.93 -6.67
N PHE A 425 -22.17 -1.77 -6.19
CA PHE A 425 -21.45 -2.73 -7.03
C PHE A 425 -22.37 -3.73 -7.73
N PHE A 426 -23.44 -4.18 -7.08
CA PHE A 426 -24.40 -5.13 -7.64
C PHE A 426 -25.64 -4.48 -8.28
N ALA A 427 -25.72 -3.15 -8.28
CA ALA A 427 -26.86 -2.45 -8.87
C ALA A 427 -26.79 -2.47 -10.40
N PRO A 428 -27.95 -2.42 -11.09
CA PRO A 428 -27.99 -2.09 -12.52
C PRO A 428 -27.33 -0.73 -12.77
N THR A 429 -26.64 -0.61 -13.91
CA THR A 429 -25.88 0.61 -14.24
C THR A 429 -26.23 1.13 -15.63
N GLU A 430 -26.18 2.45 -15.79
CA GLU A 430 -26.20 3.12 -17.08
C GLU A 430 -24.97 4.02 -17.25
N THR A 431 -24.61 4.32 -18.50
CA THR A 431 -23.47 5.20 -18.82
C THR A 431 -23.99 6.57 -19.21
N LEU A 432 -23.57 7.59 -18.48
CA LEU A 432 -23.90 8.99 -18.76
C LEU A 432 -22.65 9.77 -19.17
N SER A 433 -22.83 10.87 -19.89
CA SER A 433 -21.74 11.84 -20.06
C SER A 433 -21.40 12.46 -18.70
N VAL A 434 -20.15 12.85 -18.49
CA VAL A 434 -19.68 13.39 -17.20
C VAL A 434 -20.54 14.56 -16.69
N ASN A 435 -21.00 15.44 -17.59
CA ASN A 435 -21.87 16.57 -17.25
C ASN A 435 -23.27 16.15 -16.80
N HIS A 436 -23.76 15.01 -17.29
CA HIS A 436 -25.06 14.45 -16.90
C HIS A 436 -24.95 13.46 -15.73
N ALA A 437 -23.73 13.05 -15.35
CA ALA A 437 -23.51 12.14 -14.24
C ALA A 437 -23.51 12.84 -12.87
N LEU A 438 -23.46 14.18 -12.83
CA LEU A 438 -23.52 14.95 -11.59
C LEU A 438 -24.82 14.65 -10.82
N ASP A 439 -24.73 14.60 -9.49
CA ASP A 439 -25.83 14.28 -8.59
C ASP A 439 -26.42 12.85 -8.71
N HIS A 440 -25.88 12.02 -9.62
CA HIS A 440 -26.18 10.59 -9.67
C HIS A 440 -25.28 9.77 -8.73
N ILE A 441 -25.70 8.55 -8.42
CA ILE A 441 -24.94 7.62 -7.59
C ILE A 441 -23.88 6.94 -8.46
N CYS A 442 -22.61 7.10 -8.09
CA CYS A 442 -21.48 6.45 -8.76
C CYS A 442 -21.60 4.92 -8.66
N ALA A 443 -21.38 4.23 -9.77
CA ALA A 443 -21.30 2.76 -9.81
C ALA A 443 -19.85 2.26 -9.96
N GLU A 444 -18.87 3.16 -10.04
CA GLU A 444 -17.48 2.85 -10.34
C GLU A 444 -16.53 3.27 -9.21
N LEU A 445 -15.36 2.63 -9.19
CA LEU A 445 -14.26 3.03 -8.33
C LEU A 445 -13.29 3.88 -9.17
N ILE A 446 -13.36 5.20 -9.04
CA ILE A 446 -12.58 6.10 -9.89
C ILE A 446 -11.38 6.61 -9.10
N CYS A 447 -10.19 6.19 -9.53
CA CYS A 447 -8.93 6.49 -8.84
C CYS A 447 -7.99 7.31 -9.74
N PRO A 448 -7.56 8.52 -9.34
CA PRO A 448 -6.36 9.12 -9.91
C PRO A 448 -5.15 8.21 -9.67
N TYR A 449 -4.29 8.09 -10.66
CA TYR A 449 -3.09 7.28 -10.59
C TYR A 449 -1.87 8.02 -11.15
N PRO A 450 -0.74 7.96 -10.42
CA PRO A 450 -0.57 7.36 -9.08
C PRO A 450 -1.11 8.28 -7.94
N PRO A 451 -1.41 7.78 -6.71
CA PRO A 451 -1.18 6.42 -6.19
C PRO A 451 -2.34 5.43 -6.35
N GLY A 452 -3.48 5.82 -6.91
CA GLY A 452 -4.66 4.93 -7.01
C GLY A 452 -5.59 4.96 -5.80
N ILE A 453 -5.58 6.05 -5.02
CA ILE A 453 -6.55 6.28 -3.94
C ILE A 453 -7.90 6.71 -4.57
N PRO A 454 -9.05 6.14 -4.17
CA PRO A 454 -10.33 6.48 -4.78
C PRO A 454 -10.74 7.94 -4.57
N ALA A 455 -10.93 8.68 -5.67
CA ALA A 455 -11.60 9.98 -5.63
C ALA A 455 -13.13 9.79 -5.54
N LEU A 456 -13.67 8.83 -6.29
CA LEU A 456 -15.08 8.42 -6.21
C LEU A 456 -15.17 6.92 -5.97
N MET A 457 -16.13 6.51 -5.14
CA MET A 457 -16.40 5.12 -4.81
C MET A 457 -17.84 4.73 -5.18
N PRO A 458 -18.09 3.43 -5.47
CA PRO A 458 -19.45 2.96 -5.69
C PRO A 458 -20.36 3.30 -4.50
N GLY A 459 -21.50 3.92 -4.79
CA GLY A 459 -22.50 4.32 -3.79
C GLY A 459 -22.41 5.76 -3.32
N GLU A 460 -21.33 6.47 -3.66
CA GLU A 460 -21.21 7.92 -3.43
C GLU A 460 -22.00 8.72 -4.48
N ILE A 461 -22.49 9.90 -4.10
CA ILE A 461 -23.04 10.87 -5.05
C ILE A 461 -21.88 11.54 -5.78
N ILE A 462 -21.98 11.63 -7.11
CA ILE A 462 -20.97 12.28 -7.94
C ILE A 462 -21.08 13.80 -7.76
N ALA A 463 -20.19 14.34 -6.92
CA ALA A 463 -20.09 15.77 -6.67
C ALA A 463 -19.24 16.47 -7.76
N PRO A 464 -19.56 17.72 -8.13
CA PRO A 464 -18.78 18.50 -9.10
C PRO A 464 -17.29 18.59 -8.74
N ALA A 465 -16.98 18.82 -7.46
CA ALA A 465 -15.61 18.95 -6.97
C ALA A 465 -14.75 17.70 -7.22
N ALA A 466 -15.34 16.49 -7.15
CA ALA A 466 -14.62 15.25 -7.43
C ALA A 466 -14.26 15.13 -8.92
N ILE A 467 -15.18 15.53 -9.81
CA ILE A 467 -14.95 15.56 -11.25
C ILE A 467 -13.89 16.59 -11.62
N GLU A 468 -13.97 17.79 -11.05
CA GLU A 468 -12.99 18.86 -11.27
C GLU A 468 -11.59 18.39 -10.86
N TYR A 469 -11.44 17.78 -9.69
CA TYR A 469 -10.17 17.22 -9.24
C TYR A 469 -9.62 16.16 -10.21
N LEU A 470 -10.45 15.22 -10.66
CA LEU A 470 -10.04 14.18 -11.61
C LEU A 470 -9.61 14.77 -12.97
N GLN A 471 -10.29 15.82 -13.44
CA GLN A 471 -9.93 16.55 -14.65
C GLN A 471 -8.59 17.30 -14.50
N GLN A 472 -8.32 17.86 -13.31
CA GLN A 472 -7.04 18.49 -13.01
C GLN A 472 -5.89 17.48 -13.08
N VAL A 473 -6.07 16.28 -12.50
CA VAL A 473 -5.08 15.20 -12.57
C VAL A 473 -4.76 14.82 -14.01
N LEU A 474 -5.80 14.65 -14.86
CA LEU A 474 -5.59 14.36 -16.28
C LEU A 474 -4.86 15.48 -17.02
N ALA A 475 -5.22 16.74 -16.73
CA ALA A 475 -4.54 17.88 -17.31
C ALA A 475 -3.05 17.84 -16.94
N LEU A 476 -2.72 17.57 -15.67
CA LEU A 476 -1.37 17.50 -15.11
C LEU A 476 -0.50 16.34 -15.64
N GLY A 477 -1.03 15.50 -16.53
CA GLY A 477 -0.33 14.33 -17.06
C GLY A 477 -0.51 13.07 -16.22
N GLY A 478 -1.32 13.12 -15.16
CA GLY A 478 -1.76 11.95 -14.42
C GLY A 478 -2.73 11.09 -15.22
N SER A 479 -3.00 9.88 -14.72
CA SER A 479 -3.93 8.94 -15.34
C SER A 479 -5.09 8.61 -14.42
N ILE A 480 -6.21 8.13 -14.96
CA ILE A 480 -7.35 7.65 -14.17
C ILE A 480 -7.52 6.15 -14.37
N THR A 481 -7.80 5.42 -13.29
CA THR A 481 -7.98 3.97 -13.27
C THR A 481 -9.24 3.57 -12.52
N GLY A 482 -9.67 2.30 -12.68
CA GLY A 482 -10.81 1.72 -11.97
C GLY A 482 -12.20 2.08 -12.55
N CYS A 483 -12.28 3.02 -13.48
CA CYS A 483 -13.48 3.38 -14.22
C CYS A 483 -13.49 2.78 -15.63
N SER A 484 -14.68 2.72 -16.25
CA SER A 484 -14.86 2.22 -17.62
C SER A 484 -14.36 3.17 -18.71
N ASP A 485 -14.29 4.47 -18.42
CA ASP A 485 -13.73 5.49 -19.33
C ASP A 485 -12.66 6.33 -18.63
N PRO A 486 -11.37 5.96 -18.79
CA PRO A 486 -10.24 6.70 -18.21
C PRO A 486 -10.11 8.15 -18.67
N THR A 487 -10.81 8.56 -19.75
CA THR A 487 -10.79 9.94 -20.25
C THR A 487 -11.83 10.84 -19.58
N LEU A 488 -12.65 10.28 -18.68
CA LEU A 488 -13.75 10.96 -17.98
C LEU A 488 -14.75 11.66 -18.91
N LYS A 489 -14.92 11.19 -20.15
CA LYS A 489 -16.00 11.69 -21.02
C LYS A 489 -17.34 11.11 -20.57
N THR A 490 -17.31 9.89 -20.06
CA THR A 490 -18.47 9.17 -19.54
C THR A 490 -18.18 8.52 -18.19
N ILE A 491 -19.22 8.31 -17.40
CA ILE A 491 -19.16 7.64 -16.09
C ILE A 491 -20.35 6.68 -15.99
N LYS A 492 -20.15 5.50 -15.38
CA LYS A 492 -21.27 4.63 -15.04
C LYS A 492 -21.89 5.04 -13.70
N VAL A 493 -23.20 5.16 -13.72
CA VAL A 493 -24.02 5.49 -12.56
C VAL A 493 -25.01 4.36 -12.29
N VAL A 494 -25.50 4.27 -11.06
CA VAL A 494 -26.59 3.35 -10.71
C VAL A 494 -27.86 3.80 -11.43
N SER A 495 -28.50 2.87 -12.15
CA SER A 495 -29.77 3.13 -12.81
C SER A 495 -30.88 3.31 -11.78
N CYS A 496 -31.66 4.38 -11.93
CA CYS A 496 -32.81 4.68 -11.08
C CYS A 496 -34.05 3.84 -11.45
#